data_AF-A0A3D3L5U8-F1
#
_entry.id   AF-A0A3D3L5U8-F1
#
_cell.length_a   1.000
_cell.length_b   1.000
_cell.length_c   1.000
_cell.angle_alpha   90.00
_cell.angle_beta   90.00
_cell.angle_gamma   90.00
#
_symmetry.space_group_name_H-M   'P 1'
#
loop_
_entity.id
_entity.type
_entity.pdbx_description
1 polymer ?
#
loop_
_entity_poly.entity_id
_entity_poly.type
_entity_poly.pdbx_seq_one_letter_code
_entity_poly.pdbx_strand_id
1 'polypeptide(L)'
;RDLREKFPKNYFYGILFLECLIRMEKDEEAQTLLSKLEEELPFLTDIQQDWYWSYLKYELALFQFLHGKDDTSLKNVEEALGNYHAELDVILGNAWLLKGMIHDRKENREEAKKAYQACISLDNNTTAITKAKKYFNSPFID
;
A
#
# COMPACT_ATOMS: atom_id res chain seq x y z
N ARG A 1 -18.57 2.54 -1.00
CA ARG A 1 -19.68 1.55 -1.02
C ARG A 1 -20.44 1.60 -2.35
N ASP A 2 -21.12 2.70 -2.67
CA ASP A 2 -22.01 2.82 -3.84
C ASP A 2 -21.36 2.50 -5.19
N LEU A 3 -20.10 2.91 -5.42
CA LEU A 3 -19.38 2.60 -6.66
C LEU A 3 -19.13 1.10 -6.82
N ARG A 4 -18.76 0.40 -5.75
CA ARG A 4 -18.55 -1.05 -5.80
C ARG A 4 -19.87 -1.80 -5.92
N GLU A 5 -20.95 -1.33 -5.29
CA GLU A 5 -22.27 -1.93 -5.45
C GLU A 5 -22.80 -1.80 -6.89
N LYS A 6 -22.60 -0.65 -7.53
CA LYS A 6 -23.01 -0.41 -8.92
C LYS A 6 -22.10 -1.11 -9.94
N PHE A 7 -20.83 -1.29 -9.63
CA PHE A 7 -19.83 -1.92 -10.51
C PHE A 7 -19.08 -3.04 -9.78
N PRO A 8 -19.75 -4.15 -9.41
CA PRO A 8 -19.20 -5.17 -8.52
C PRO A 8 -18.04 -5.97 -9.13
N LYS A 9 -17.85 -5.89 -10.45
CA LYS A 9 -16.74 -6.51 -11.19
C LYS A 9 -15.57 -5.56 -11.47
N ASN A 10 -15.67 -4.28 -11.08
CA ASN A 10 -14.56 -3.35 -11.24
C ASN A 10 -13.57 -3.55 -10.08
N TYR A 11 -12.43 -4.15 -10.39
CA TYR A 11 -11.42 -4.52 -9.39
C TYR A 11 -10.80 -3.29 -8.71
N PHE A 12 -10.48 -2.26 -9.49
CA PHE A 12 -9.92 -1.01 -8.96
C PHE A 12 -10.85 -0.31 -7.96
N TYR A 13 -12.17 -0.31 -8.20
CA TYR A 13 -13.13 0.21 -7.22
C TYR A 13 -13.19 -0.65 -5.96
N GLY A 14 -12.87 -1.93 -6.05
CA GLY A 14 -12.64 -2.80 -4.90
C GLY A 14 -11.45 -2.33 -4.07
N ILE A 15 -10.29 -2.11 -4.71
CA ILE A 15 -9.08 -1.58 -4.06
C ILE A 15 -9.34 -0.23 -3.37
N LEU A 16 -9.97 0.74 -4.06
CA LEU A 16 -10.29 2.04 -3.46
C LEU A 16 -11.23 1.91 -2.25
N PHE A 17 -12.18 0.97 -2.31
CA PHE A 17 -13.08 0.74 -1.20
C PHE A 17 -12.35 0.07 -0.02
N LEU A 18 -11.43 -0.86 -0.31
CA LEU A 18 -10.58 -1.50 0.69
C LEU A 18 -9.73 -0.47 1.45
N GLU A 19 -9.02 0.41 0.74
CA GLU A 19 -8.24 1.51 1.34
C GLU A 19 -9.10 2.34 2.31
N CYS A 20 -10.34 2.69 1.91
CA CYS A 20 -11.25 3.40 2.80
C CYS A 20 -11.62 2.59 4.05
N LEU A 21 -11.88 1.29 3.94
CA LEU A 21 -12.21 0.43 5.09
C LEU A 21 -11.02 0.34 6.05
N ILE A 22 -9.81 0.15 5.54
CA ILE A 22 -8.57 0.09 6.32
C ILE A 22 -8.37 1.41 7.07
N ARG A 23 -8.50 2.55 6.40
CA ARG A 23 -8.32 3.88 7.03
C ARG A 23 -9.42 4.25 8.03
N MET A 24 -10.57 3.59 7.96
CA MET A 24 -11.68 3.75 8.89
C MET A 24 -11.66 2.72 10.03
N GLU A 25 -10.63 1.86 10.11
CA GLU A 25 -10.49 0.80 11.13
C GLU A 25 -11.69 -0.17 11.12
N LYS A 26 -12.26 -0.41 9.93
CA LYS A 26 -13.36 -1.35 9.73
C LYS A 26 -12.82 -2.74 9.41
N ASP A 27 -12.10 -3.33 10.36
CA ASP A 27 -11.23 -4.47 10.11
C ASP A 27 -11.95 -5.72 9.58
N GLU A 28 -13.14 -6.05 10.11
CA GLU A 28 -13.92 -7.20 9.63
C GLU A 28 -14.35 -7.03 8.16
N GLU A 29 -14.81 -5.83 7.79
CA GLU A 29 -15.20 -5.50 6.43
C GLU A 29 -13.97 -5.49 5.51
N ALA A 30 -12.85 -4.90 5.96
CA ALA A 30 -11.60 -4.83 5.22
C ALA A 30 -11.05 -6.24 4.95
N GLN A 31 -11.00 -7.10 5.96
CA GLN A 31 -10.52 -8.47 5.85
C GLN A 31 -11.38 -9.30 4.90
N THR A 32 -12.71 -9.14 4.97
CA THR A 32 -13.65 -9.81 4.05
C THR A 32 -13.41 -9.38 2.61
N LEU A 33 -13.21 -8.08 2.38
CA LEU A 33 -12.96 -7.55 1.03
C LEU A 33 -11.56 -7.93 0.52
N LEU A 34 -10.55 -7.95 1.38
CA LEU A 34 -9.20 -8.44 1.05
C LEU A 34 -9.25 -9.86 0.50
N SER A 35 -9.83 -10.80 1.23
CA SER A 35 -9.93 -12.20 0.79
C SER A 35 -10.65 -12.32 -0.55
N LYS A 36 -11.74 -11.56 -0.74
CA LYS A 36 -12.47 -11.54 -2.00
C LYS A 36 -11.63 -11.00 -3.16
N LEU A 37 -10.84 -9.96 -2.94
CA LEU A 37 -9.97 -9.37 -3.97
C LEU A 37 -8.80 -10.31 -4.30
N GLU A 38 -8.26 -11.04 -3.34
CA GLU A 38 -7.26 -12.10 -3.57
C GLU A 38 -7.84 -13.23 -4.43
N GLU A 39 -9.07 -13.66 -4.17
CA GLU A 39 -9.77 -14.67 -4.99
C GLU A 39 -10.11 -14.17 -6.39
N GLU A 40 -10.47 -12.90 -6.56
CA GLU A 40 -10.81 -12.30 -7.86
C GLU A 40 -9.59 -12.06 -8.77
N LEU A 41 -8.40 -11.81 -8.19
CA LEU A 41 -7.21 -11.37 -8.93
C LEU A 41 -6.79 -12.32 -10.07
N PRO A 42 -6.71 -13.66 -9.89
CA PRO A 42 -6.29 -14.57 -10.96
C PRO A 42 -7.25 -14.64 -12.15
N PHE A 43 -8.47 -14.10 -12.02
CA PHE A 43 -9.48 -14.08 -13.09
C PHE A 43 -9.47 -12.78 -13.89
N LEU A 44 -8.58 -11.84 -13.58
CA LEU A 44 -8.39 -10.62 -14.36
C LEU A 44 -7.55 -10.90 -15.61
N THR A 45 -7.50 -9.95 -16.55
CA THR A 45 -6.56 -10.04 -17.67
C THR A 45 -5.13 -9.92 -17.17
N ASP A 46 -4.16 -10.45 -17.92
CA ASP A 46 -2.73 -10.42 -17.54
C ASP A 46 -2.26 -9.00 -17.17
N ILE A 47 -2.60 -7.99 -18.00
CA ILE A 47 -2.26 -6.58 -17.75
C ILE A 47 -2.88 -6.08 -16.45
N GLN A 48 -4.12 -6.47 -16.14
CA GLN A 48 -4.78 -6.07 -14.90
C GLN A 48 -4.18 -6.78 -13.69
N GLN A 49 -3.74 -8.04 -13.83
CA GLN A 49 -3.02 -8.74 -12.78
C GLN A 49 -1.70 -8.00 -12.47
N ASP A 50 -0.93 -7.66 -13.50
CA ASP A 50 0.33 -6.93 -13.35
C ASP A 50 0.13 -5.59 -12.61
N TRP A 51 -0.91 -4.83 -12.98
CA TRP A 51 -1.20 -3.56 -12.32
C TRP A 51 -1.69 -3.72 -10.89
N TYR A 52 -2.71 -4.57 -10.70
CA TYR A 52 -3.44 -4.62 -9.43
C TYR A 52 -2.79 -5.52 -8.39
N TRP A 53 -1.85 -6.39 -8.78
CA TRP A 53 -1.03 -7.15 -7.84
C TRP A 53 -0.30 -6.20 -6.88
N SER A 54 0.41 -5.21 -7.41
CA SER A 54 1.12 -4.22 -6.58
C SER A 54 0.19 -3.39 -5.72
N TYR A 55 -1.00 -3.06 -6.21
CA TYR A 55 -1.98 -2.29 -5.41
C TYR A 55 -2.50 -3.13 -4.25
N LEU A 56 -2.93 -4.37 -4.52
CA LEU A 56 -3.44 -5.26 -3.48
C LEU A 56 -2.36 -5.55 -2.43
N LYS A 57 -1.12 -5.77 -2.86
CA LYS A 57 0.01 -6.02 -1.93
C LYS A 57 0.32 -4.82 -1.05
N TYR A 58 0.22 -3.61 -1.59
CA TYR A 58 0.32 -2.39 -0.79
C TYR A 58 -0.82 -2.30 0.24
N GLU A 59 -2.08 -2.54 -0.14
CA GLU A 59 -3.22 -2.50 0.81
C GLU A 59 -3.07 -3.55 1.91
N LEU A 60 -2.65 -4.77 1.56
CA LEU A 60 -2.37 -5.82 2.54
C LEU A 60 -1.22 -5.44 3.49
N ALA A 61 -0.15 -4.83 2.97
CA ALA A 61 0.94 -4.32 3.79
C ALA A 61 0.47 -3.22 4.74
N LEU A 62 -0.36 -2.29 4.27
CA LEU A 62 -0.90 -1.20 5.08
C LEU A 62 -1.78 -1.76 6.21
N PHE A 63 -2.69 -2.68 5.91
CA PHE A 63 -3.52 -3.35 6.91
C PHE A 63 -2.66 -4.04 7.98
N GLN A 64 -1.64 -4.78 7.57
CA GLN A 64 -0.72 -5.47 8.49
C GLN A 64 0.10 -4.50 9.35
N PHE A 65 0.57 -3.40 8.76
CA PHE A 65 1.31 -2.36 9.48
C PHE A 65 0.45 -1.73 10.58
N LEU A 66 -0.81 -1.38 10.29
CA LEU A 66 -1.71 -0.82 11.30
C LEU A 66 -1.98 -1.79 12.46
N HIS A 67 -1.82 -3.09 12.23
CA HIS A 67 -1.96 -4.15 13.23
C HIS A 67 -0.63 -4.62 13.86
N GLY A 68 0.46 -3.85 13.68
CA GLY A 68 1.78 -4.16 14.27
C GLY A 68 2.47 -5.39 13.68
N LYS A 69 2.01 -5.90 12.54
CA LYS A 69 2.58 -7.08 11.86
C LYS A 69 3.69 -6.64 10.89
N ASP A 70 4.72 -5.99 11.42
CA ASP A 70 5.74 -5.30 10.64
C ASP A 70 6.52 -6.23 9.70
N ASP A 71 6.81 -7.47 10.08
CA ASP A 71 7.55 -8.43 9.23
C ASP A 71 6.76 -8.83 7.97
N THR A 72 5.48 -9.18 8.15
CA THR A 72 4.61 -9.52 7.02
C THR A 72 4.29 -8.29 6.19
N SER A 73 4.14 -7.13 6.84
CA SER A 73 3.92 -5.87 6.16
C SER A 73 5.11 -5.52 5.28
N LEU A 74 6.34 -5.67 5.79
CA LEU A 74 7.57 -5.46 5.02
C LEU A 74 7.63 -6.38 3.80
N LYS A 75 7.33 -7.67 3.98
CA LYS A 75 7.31 -8.62 2.86
C LYS A 75 6.32 -8.18 1.76
N ASN A 76 5.09 -7.81 2.14
CA ASN A 76 4.07 -7.41 1.18
C ASN A 76 4.39 -6.06 0.49
N VAL A 77 4.95 -5.08 1.21
CA VAL A 77 5.34 -3.82 0.57
C VAL A 77 6.52 -4.01 -0.38
N GLU A 78 7.45 -4.92 -0.08
CA GLU A 78 8.53 -5.29 -0.99
C GLU A 78 8.02 -6.02 -2.24
N GLU A 79 7.04 -6.91 -2.09
CA GLU A 79 6.34 -7.52 -3.22
C GLU A 79 5.63 -6.47 -4.09
N ALA A 80 4.98 -5.49 -3.46
CA ALA A 80 4.31 -4.39 -4.17
C ALA A 80 5.30 -3.56 -4.99
N LEU A 81 6.44 -3.18 -4.40
CA LEU A 81 7.47 -2.37 -5.03
C LEU A 81 8.23 -3.14 -6.13
N GLY A 82 8.55 -4.41 -5.90
CA GLY A 82 9.33 -5.22 -6.84
C GLY A 82 8.60 -5.57 -8.14
N ASN A 83 7.26 -5.58 -8.10
CA ASN A 83 6.41 -5.92 -9.25
C ASN A 83 5.59 -4.72 -9.74
N TYR A 84 6.01 -3.49 -9.42
CA TYR A 84 5.22 -2.31 -9.72
C TYR A 84 5.20 -2.02 -11.22
N HIS A 85 4.08 -2.35 -11.89
CA HIS A 85 3.91 -2.19 -13.35
C HIS A 85 2.77 -1.23 -13.71
N ALA A 86 2.12 -0.65 -12.69
CA ALA A 86 1.00 0.24 -12.88
C ALA A 86 1.45 1.70 -13.11
N GLU A 87 0.62 2.48 -13.79
CA GLU A 87 0.95 3.86 -14.18
C GLU A 87 0.75 4.90 -13.05
N LEU A 88 0.04 4.56 -11.96
CA LEU A 88 -0.31 5.54 -10.92
C LEU A 88 0.74 5.61 -9.82
N ASP A 89 1.71 6.51 -9.96
CA ASP A 89 2.77 6.70 -8.96
C ASP A 89 2.29 7.05 -7.54
N VAL A 90 1.02 7.43 -7.36
CA VAL A 90 0.44 7.69 -6.04
C VAL A 90 0.55 6.48 -5.11
N ILE A 91 0.24 5.28 -5.62
CA ILE A 91 0.34 4.06 -4.80
C ILE A 91 1.80 3.68 -4.60
N LEU A 92 2.66 3.89 -5.62
CA LEU A 92 4.10 3.68 -5.51
C LEU A 92 4.73 4.54 -4.40
N GLY A 93 4.36 5.81 -4.32
CA GLY A 93 4.83 6.73 -3.28
C GLY A 93 4.37 6.31 -1.88
N ASN A 94 3.11 5.91 -1.74
CA ASN A 94 2.60 5.39 -0.48
C ASN A 94 3.31 4.09 -0.06
N ALA A 95 3.63 3.19 -0.99
CA ALA A 95 4.39 1.97 -0.70
C ALA A 95 5.82 2.28 -0.23
N TRP A 96 6.53 3.20 -0.88
CA TRP A 96 7.85 3.63 -0.42
C TRP A 96 7.81 4.31 0.96
N LEU A 97 6.81 5.16 1.20
CA LEU A 97 6.60 5.77 2.51
C LEU A 97 6.38 4.68 3.59
N LEU A 98 5.49 3.72 3.32
CA LEU A 98 5.16 2.64 4.24
C LEU A 98 6.39 1.78 4.55
N LYS A 99 7.19 1.42 3.53
CA LYS A 99 8.46 0.71 3.72
C LYS A 99 9.40 1.46 4.66
N GLY A 100 9.50 2.78 4.52
CA GLY A 100 10.30 3.60 5.42
C GLY A 100 9.80 3.55 6.86
N MET A 101 8.49 3.68 7.06
CA MET A 101 7.85 3.64 8.39
C MET A 101 8.04 2.29 9.07
N ILE A 102 7.91 1.18 8.33
CA ILE A 102 8.19 -0.17 8.83
C ILE A 102 9.65 -0.30 9.28
N HIS A 103 10.60 0.19 8.48
CA HIS A 103 12.00 0.14 8.86
C HIS A 103 12.34 0.99 10.08
N ASP A 104 11.72 2.16 10.26
CA ASP A 104 11.87 2.97 11.48
C ASP A 104 11.34 2.21 12.71
N ARG A 105 10.16 1.57 12.63
CA ARG A 105 9.64 0.71 13.73
C ARG A 105 10.58 -0.45 14.08
N LYS A 106 11.28 -0.98 13.08
CA LYS A 106 12.27 -2.06 13.24
C LYS A 106 13.66 -1.56 13.62
N GLU A 107 13.82 -0.28 13.95
CA GLU A 107 15.10 0.38 14.28
C GLU A 107 16.14 0.36 13.14
N ASN A 108 15.73 0.05 11.91
CA ASN A 108 16.58 0.00 10.72
C ASN A 108 16.62 1.36 10.02
N ARG A 109 17.22 2.35 10.68
CA ARG A 109 17.13 3.76 10.27
C ARG A 109 17.71 4.05 8.87
N GLU A 110 18.78 3.37 8.48
CA GLU A 110 19.41 3.59 7.18
C GLU A 110 18.51 3.11 6.03
N GLU A 111 17.88 1.96 6.19
CA GLU A 111 16.90 1.41 5.26
C GLU A 111 15.65 2.29 5.19
N ALA A 112 15.22 2.84 6.34
CA ALA A 112 14.11 3.78 6.38
C ALA A 112 14.39 5.03 5.55
N LYS A 113 15.57 5.64 5.73
CA LYS A 113 15.99 6.82 4.94
C LYS A 113 16.08 6.53 3.46
N LYS A 114 16.61 5.37 3.05
CA LYS A 114 16.65 4.95 1.64
C LYS A 114 15.23 4.90 1.05
N ALA A 115 14.28 4.31 1.78
CA ALA A 115 12.88 4.23 1.34
C ALA A 115 12.20 5.61 1.27
N TYR A 116 12.40 6.48 2.27
CA TYR A 116 11.88 7.85 2.22
C TYR A 116 12.50 8.65 1.06
N GLN A 117 13.80 8.50 0.80
CA GLN A 117 14.45 9.16 -0.33
C GLN A 117 13.87 8.68 -1.66
N ALA A 118 13.59 7.37 -1.81
CA ALA A 118 12.91 6.84 -2.98
C ALA A 118 11.51 7.45 -3.16
N CYS A 119 10.71 7.54 -2.07
CA CYS A 119 9.42 8.23 -2.09
C CYS A 119 9.54 9.69 -2.53
N ILE A 120 10.50 10.44 -1.99
CA ILE A 120 10.72 11.86 -2.32
C ILE A 120 11.08 12.04 -3.80
N SER A 121 11.87 11.10 -4.34
CA SER A 121 12.38 11.17 -5.71
C SER A 121 11.32 10.92 -6.78
N LEU A 122 10.13 10.43 -6.42
CA LEU A 122 8.99 10.31 -7.33
C LEU A 122 8.41 11.67 -7.76
N ASP A 123 8.59 12.71 -6.96
CA ASP A 123 8.13 14.09 -7.22
C ASP A 123 6.66 14.23 -7.68
N ASN A 124 5.81 13.27 -7.30
CA ASN A 124 4.42 13.16 -7.75
C ASN A 124 3.42 14.03 -6.95
N ASN A 125 3.91 15.05 -6.23
CA ASN A 125 3.12 16.01 -5.42
C ASN A 125 2.11 15.40 -4.42
N THR A 126 2.31 14.15 -4.00
CA THR A 126 1.43 13.49 -3.03
C THR A 126 1.72 13.88 -1.59
N THR A 127 0.76 13.67 -0.69
CA THR A 127 0.95 13.80 0.76
C THR A 127 2.02 12.84 1.29
N ALA A 128 2.26 11.72 0.58
CA ALA A 128 3.30 10.77 0.91
C ALA A 128 4.69 11.40 0.87
N ILE A 129 4.98 12.26 -0.12
CA ILE A 129 6.25 12.98 -0.23
C ILE A 129 6.44 13.92 0.95
N THR A 130 5.40 14.66 1.35
CA THR A 130 5.47 15.56 2.52
C THR A 130 5.80 14.77 3.79
N LYS A 131 5.17 13.61 3.99
CA LYS A 131 5.48 12.72 5.11
C LYS A 131 6.89 12.14 5.01
N ALA A 132 7.31 11.69 3.84
CA ALA A 132 8.65 11.15 3.63
C ALA A 132 9.73 12.20 3.89
N LYS A 133 9.56 13.47 3.48
CA LYS A 133 10.47 14.58 3.82
C LYS A 133 10.56 14.79 5.33
N LYS A 134 9.43 14.72 6.04
CA LYS A 134 9.41 14.78 7.51
C LYS A 134 10.18 13.59 8.10
N TYR A 135 9.86 12.37 7.66
CA TYR A 135 10.41 11.15 8.26
C TYR A 135 11.86 10.85 7.89
N PHE A 136 12.33 11.39 6.77
CA PHE A 136 13.74 11.38 6.39
C PHE A 136 14.60 12.14 7.41
N ASN A 137 14.11 13.29 7.89
CA ASN A 137 14.83 14.12 8.86
C ASN A 137 14.69 13.60 10.30
N SER A 138 13.50 13.13 10.68
CA SER A 138 13.22 12.59 12.02
C SER A 138 12.48 11.26 11.90
N PRO A 139 12.87 10.19 12.60
CA PRO A 139 12.23 8.88 12.42
C PRO A 139 10.72 8.93 12.65
N PHE A 140 10.01 8.08 11.92
CA PHE A 140 8.64 7.75 12.25
C PHE A 140 8.59 7.10 13.63
N ILE A 141 7.69 7.60 14.47
CA ILE A 141 7.39 7.09 15.80
C ILE A 141 5.86 7.06 15.85
N ASP A 142 5.30 5.92 16.26
CA ASP A 142 3.85 5.73 16.44
C ASP A 142 3.23 6.71 17.44
#